data_AF-A0A0S8DI98-F1
#
_entry.id   AF-A0A0S8DI98-F1
#
_cell.length_a   1.000
_cell.length_b   1.000
_cell.length_c   1.000
_cell.angle_alpha   90.00
_cell.angle_beta   90.00
_cell.angle_gamma   90.00
#
_symmetry.space_group_name_H-M   'P 1'
#
loop_
_entity.id
_entity.type
_entity.pdbx_description
1 polymer ?
#
loop_
_entity_poly.entity_id
_entity_poly.type
_entity_poly.pdbx_seq_one_letter_code
_entity_poly.pdbx_strand_id
1 'polypeptide(L)'
;MLPAIAAVTAFLISVQTGLIAPCNPVLDGCVSISRAARHELPNLVFRALVLPGATLQAITWILCAQWLGSIDADSGKTPRILAVLGVLAGMFFVLYGTFLGSEGDIYQWLRRYGINFYFGFTYLCMLLTSARIFELTQGGRLRIPWQMHRALGVLCLTLLALGLGNLIAKSLLGDEALVDRFENSLEWLAGLLFTLFFAIMSWLWHQTRFRLHPGTET
;
A
#
# COMPACT_ATOMS: atom_id res chain seq x y z
N MET A 1 -6.54 -2.41 -6.20
CA MET A 1 -6.67 -3.89 -6.14
C MET A 1 -5.63 -4.61 -7.00
N LEU A 2 -5.23 -4.07 -8.16
CA LEU A 2 -4.27 -4.71 -9.06
C LEU A 2 -2.98 -5.25 -8.39
N PRO A 3 -2.28 -4.53 -7.50
CA PRO A 3 -1.09 -5.07 -6.85
C PRO A 3 -1.35 -6.32 -5.99
N ALA A 4 -2.52 -6.41 -5.34
CA ALA A 4 -2.90 -7.59 -4.57
C ALA A 4 -3.18 -8.79 -5.48
N ILE A 5 -3.87 -8.56 -6.60
CA ILE A 5 -4.08 -9.59 -7.62
C ILE A 5 -2.73 -10.06 -8.18
N ALA A 6 -1.81 -9.14 -8.46
CA ALA A 6 -0.45 -9.46 -8.91
C ALA A 6 0.27 -10.37 -7.92
N ALA A 7 0.26 -10.01 -6.63
CA ALA A 7 0.93 -10.78 -5.58
C ALA A 7 0.35 -12.20 -5.44
N VAL A 8 -0.99 -12.32 -5.36
CA VAL A 8 -1.66 -13.62 -5.24
C VAL A 8 -1.44 -14.47 -6.48
N THR A 9 -1.55 -13.90 -7.67
CA THR A 9 -1.36 -14.62 -8.94
C THR A 9 0.09 -15.11 -9.07
N ALA A 10 1.08 -14.26 -8.76
CA ALA A 10 2.48 -14.65 -8.80
C ALA A 10 2.78 -15.78 -7.81
N PHE A 11 2.22 -15.72 -6.60
CA PHE A 11 2.36 -16.80 -5.62
C PHE A 11 1.74 -18.11 -6.11
N LEU A 12 0.51 -18.08 -6.63
CA LEU A 12 -0.17 -19.27 -7.14
C LEU A 12 0.60 -19.92 -8.29
N ILE A 13 1.09 -19.11 -9.26
CA ILE A 13 1.89 -19.63 -10.36
C ILE A 13 3.18 -20.25 -9.83
N SER A 14 3.88 -19.59 -8.90
CA SER A 14 5.13 -20.12 -8.33
C SER A 14 4.94 -21.43 -7.56
N VAL A 15 3.82 -21.63 -6.89
CA VAL A 15 3.50 -22.91 -6.25
C VAL A 15 3.20 -23.98 -7.31
N GLN A 16 2.44 -23.64 -8.35
CA GLN A 16 2.07 -24.57 -9.42
C GLN A 16 3.26 -25.03 -10.27
N THR A 17 4.24 -24.15 -10.51
CA THR A 17 5.45 -24.47 -11.27
C THR A 17 6.56 -25.10 -10.41
N GLY A 18 6.31 -25.32 -9.10
CA GLY A 18 7.28 -25.93 -8.19
C GLY A 18 8.44 -25.02 -7.80
N LEU A 19 8.34 -23.71 -8.05
CA LEU A 19 9.37 -22.73 -7.66
C LEU A 19 9.38 -22.51 -6.14
N ILE A 20 8.24 -22.68 -5.46
CA ILE A 20 8.08 -22.50 -4.01
C ILE A 20 7.18 -23.61 -3.44
N ALA A 21 7.48 -24.07 -2.22
CA ALA A 21 6.66 -25.01 -1.50
C ALA A 21 5.29 -24.41 -1.10
N PRO A 22 4.19 -25.19 -1.12
CA PRO A 22 2.88 -24.71 -0.70
C PRO A 22 2.86 -24.39 0.81
N CYS A 23 2.36 -23.22 1.16
CA CYS A 23 2.24 -22.72 2.53
C CYS A 23 1.23 -21.56 2.58
N ASN A 24 0.84 -21.13 3.77
CA ASN A 24 0.09 -19.89 3.94
C ASN A 24 1.07 -18.73 4.19
N PRO A 25 1.30 -17.82 3.23
CA PRO A 25 2.31 -16.79 3.39
C PRO A 25 2.00 -15.75 4.47
N VAL A 26 0.72 -15.57 4.83
CA VAL A 26 0.29 -14.62 5.87
C VAL A 26 0.55 -15.20 7.27
N LEU A 27 0.28 -16.49 7.46
CA LEU A 27 0.40 -17.14 8.77
C LEU A 27 1.79 -17.73 9.00
N ASP A 28 2.35 -18.39 7.99
CA ASP A 28 3.59 -19.17 8.12
C ASP A 28 4.85 -18.32 7.83
N GLY A 29 4.71 -17.18 7.15
CA GLY A 29 5.84 -16.33 6.78
C GLY A 29 6.86 -17.02 5.87
N CYS A 30 6.41 -18.04 5.14
CA CYS A 30 7.27 -18.92 4.35
C CYS A 30 7.97 -18.22 3.18
N VAL A 31 7.36 -17.19 2.60
CA VAL A 31 7.91 -16.48 1.45
C VAL A 31 7.40 -15.04 1.39
N SER A 32 8.26 -14.09 1.03
CA SER A 32 7.86 -12.70 0.74
C SER A 32 7.21 -12.58 -0.64
N ILE A 33 6.39 -11.53 -0.84
CA ILE A 33 5.79 -11.21 -2.15
C ILE A 33 6.90 -11.06 -3.20
N SER A 34 7.97 -10.36 -2.81
CA SER A 34 9.18 -10.13 -3.60
C SER A 34 9.80 -11.43 -4.13
N ARG A 35 9.90 -12.46 -3.28
CA ARG A 35 10.46 -13.76 -3.66
C ARG A 35 9.51 -14.56 -4.54
N ALA A 36 8.22 -14.53 -4.22
CA ALA A 36 7.18 -15.21 -4.97
C ALA A 36 7.06 -14.74 -6.43
N ALA A 37 7.46 -13.50 -6.71
CA ALA A 37 7.38 -12.88 -8.03
C ALA A 37 8.74 -12.70 -8.74
N ARG A 38 9.81 -13.34 -8.26
CA ARG A 38 11.17 -13.02 -8.73
C ARG A 38 11.55 -13.67 -10.07
N HIS A 39 11.06 -14.88 -10.35
CA HIS A 39 11.58 -15.70 -11.44
C HIS A 39 10.53 -16.04 -12.48
N GLU A 40 10.99 -16.31 -13.71
CA GLU A 40 10.23 -16.90 -14.82
C GLU A 40 8.88 -16.21 -15.13
N LEU A 41 7.83 -17.01 -15.34
CA LEU A 41 6.47 -16.56 -15.64
C LEU A 41 5.85 -15.72 -14.50
N PRO A 42 5.98 -16.08 -13.20
CA PRO A 42 5.52 -15.23 -12.09
C PRO A 42 6.03 -13.79 -12.17
N ASN A 43 7.30 -13.59 -12.55
CA ASN A 43 7.89 -12.25 -12.68
C ASN A 43 7.21 -11.45 -13.80
N LEU A 44 7.05 -12.05 -14.98
CA LEU A 44 6.42 -11.38 -16.11
C LEU A 44 4.97 -10.95 -15.77
N VAL A 45 4.19 -11.85 -15.18
CA VAL A 45 2.80 -11.59 -14.78
C VAL A 45 2.74 -10.52 -13.68
N PHE A 46 3.62 -10.61 -12.69
CA PHE A 46 3.69 -9.64 -11.61
C PHE A 46 4.01 -8.24 -12.14
N ARG A 47 5.02 -8.10 -13.00
CA ARG A 47 5.39 -6.81 -13.60
C ARG A 47 4.28 -6.22 -14.45
N ALA A 48 3.63 -7.05 -15.26
CA ALA A 48 2.50 -6.64 -16.10
C ALA A 48 1.33 -6.05 -15.29
N LEU A 49 1.11 -6.50 -14.06
CA LEU A 49 0.02 -6.03 -13.20
C LEU A 49 0.46 -4.95 -12.20
N VAL A 50 1.66 -5.06 -11.63
CA VAL A 50 2.14 -4.18 -10.56
C VAL A 50 2.51 -2.80 -11.09
N LEU A 51 3.07 -2.70 -12.30
CA LEU A 51 3.47 -1.41 -12.89
C LEU A 51 2.25 -0.51 -13.16
N PRO A 52 1.22 -0.95 -13.90
CA PRO A 52 0.00 -0.15 -14.04
C PRO A 52 -0.72 0.02 -12.70
N GLY A 53 -0.68 -0.99 -11.82
CA GLY A 53 -1.25 -0.90 -10.47
C GLY A 53 -0.61 0.22 -9.63
N ALA A 54 0.70 0.38 -9.69
CA ALA A 54 1.46 1.40 -8.99
C ALA A 54 1.13 2.81 -9.53
N THR A 55 1.05 2.96 -10.85
CA THR A 55 0.63 4.22 -11.48
C THR A 55 -0.80 4.59 -11.08
N LEU A 56 -1.73 3.65 -11.12
CA LEU A 56 -3.11 3.87 -10.69
C LEU A 56 -3.22 4.21 -9.21
N GLN A 57 -2.34 3.65 -8.37
CA GLN A 57 -2.28 3.99 -6.96
C GLN A 57 -1.79 5.44 -6.74
N ALA A 58 -0.79 5.90 -7.49
CA ALA A 58 -0.37 7.31 -7.46
C ALA A 58 -1.52 8.24 -7.87
N ILE A 59 -2.20 7.92 -8.97
CA ILE A 59 -3.38 8.67 -9.44
C ILE A 59 -4.46 8.68 -8.36
N THR A 60 -4.72 7.54 -7.70
CA THR A 60 -5.71 7.44 -6.62
C THR A 60 -5.39 8.41 -5.48
N TRP A 61 -4.13 8.59 -5.11
CA TRP A 61 -3.76 9.57 -4.09
C TRP A 61 -3.94 11.03 -4.53
N ILE A 62 -3.67 11.34 -5.80
CA ILE A 62 -3.94 12.67 -6.38
C ILE A 62 -5.45 12.96 -6.34
N LEU A 63 -6.26 11.99 -6.73
CA LEU A 63 -7.73 12.10 -6.67
C LEU A 63 -8.22 12.22 -5.23
N CYS A 64 -7.61 11.51 -4.28
CA CYS A 64 -7.91 11.63 -2.86
C CYS A 64 -7.66 13.05 -2.34
N ALA A 65 -6.52 13.64 -2.72
CA ALA A 65 -6.20 15.02 -2.38
C ALA A 65 -7.24 16.00 -2.93
N GLN A 66 -7.63 15.86 -4.20
CA GLN A 66 -8.65 16.70 -4.82
C GLN A 66 -10.02 16.53 -4.13
N TRP A 67 -10.42 15.29 -3.83
CA TRP A 67 -11.65 15.00 -3.12
C TRP A 67 -11.69 15.66 -1.74
N LEU A 68 -10.64 15.47 -0.91
CA LEU A 68 -10.56 16.10 0.41
C LEU A 68 -10.53 17.63 0.33
N GLY A 69 -9.81 18.19 -0.64
CA GLY A 69 -9.77 19.63 -0.88
C GLY A 69 -11.11 20.22 -1.35
N SER A 70 -11.92 19.44 -2.08
CA SER A 70 -13.23 19.89 -2.55
C SER A 70 -14.29 19.97 -1.44
N ILE A 71 -14.12 19.20 -0.35
CA ILE A 71 -15.05 19.19 0.80
C ILE A 71 -14.82 20.40 1.71
N ASP A 72 -13.59 20.92 1.75
CA ASP A 72 -13.23 22.06 2.59
C ASP A 72 -12.22 22.97 1.88
N ALA A 73 -12.65 24.16 1.49
CA ALA A 73 -11.83 25.15 0.82
C ALA A 73 -10.62 25.61 1.66
N ASP A 74 -10.71 25.49 3.00
CA ASP A 74 -9.67 25.92 3.94
C ASP A 74 -8.68 24.79 4.31
N SER A 75 -8.61 23.73 3.50
CA SER A 75 -7.79 22.53 3.73
C SER A 75 -6.26 22.77 3.79
N GLY A 76 -5.81 24.02 3.56
CA GLY A 76 -4.40 24.40 3.64
C GLY A 76 -3.50 23.55 2.74
N LYS A 77 -2.36 23.11 3.28
CA LYS A 77 -1.33 22.37 2.53
C LYS A 77 -1.57 20.85 2.49
N THR A 78 -2.51 20.32 3.28
CA THR A 78 -2.68 18.86 3.49
C THR A 78 -2.98 18.11 2.18
N PRO A 79 -3.92 18.54 1.31
CA PRO A 79 -4.14 17.89 0.01
C PRO A 79 -2.87 17.84 -0.85
N ARG A 80 -2.09 18.93 -0.88
CA ARG A 80 -0.85 18.99 -1.67
C ARG A 80 0.20 18.02 -1.14
N ILE A 81 0.37 17.93 0.17
CA ILE A 81 1.29 16.98 0.82
C ILE A 81 0.86 15.54 0.50
N LEU A 82 -0.44 15.25 0.60
CA LEU A 82 -1.00 13.94 0.28
C LEU A 82 -0.70 13.53 -1.17
N ALA A 83 -0.92 14.44 -2.13
CA ALA A 83 -0.63 14.18 -3.54
C ALA A 83 0.86 13.92 -3.79
N VAL A 84 1.75 14.72 -3.20
CA VAL A 84 3.21 14.56 -3.34
C VAL A 84 3.66 13.22 -2.76
N LEU A 85 3.23 12.87 -1.54
CA LEU A 85 3.56 11.60 -0.92
C LEU A 85 3.03 10.42 -1.73
N GLY A 86 1.80 10.52 -2.26
CA GLY A 86 1.22 9.50 -3.11
C GLY A 86 1.96 9.27 -4.42
N VAL A 87 2.43 10.34 -5.06
CA VAL A 87 3.28 10.26 -6.27
C VAL A 87 4.63 9.64 -5.93
N LEU A 88 5.27 10.05 -4.83
CA LEU A 88 6.52 9.44 -4.39
C LEU A 88 6.35 7.95 -4.08
N ALA A 89 5.27 7.57 -3.39
CA ALA A 89 4.95 6.17 -3.14
C ALA A 89 4.84 5.37 -4.45
N GLY A 90 4.05 5.85 -5.41
CA GLY A 90 3.91 5.20 -6.71
C GLY A 90 5.22 5.12 -7.49
N MET A 91 6.03 6.18 -7.47
CA MET A 91 7.34 6.21 -8.10
C MET A 91 8.27 5.13 -7.54
N PHE A 92 8.40 5.04 -6.21
CA PHE A 92 9.21 3.99 -5.57
C PHE A 92 8.69 2.60 -5.89
N PHE A 93 7.37 2.42 -6.00
CA PHE A 93 6.77 1.13 -6.32
C PHE A 93 6.99 0.73 -7.78
N VAL A 94 6.89 1.68 -8.72
CA VAL A 94 7.23 1.48 -10.14
C VAL A 94 8.71 1.12 -10.29
N LEU A 95 9.61 1.85 -9.62
CA LEU A 95 11.04 1.56 -9.64
C LEU A 95 11.32 0.16 -9.09
N TYR A 96 10.76 -0.17 -7.93
CA TYR A 96 10.89 -1.49 -7.34
C TYR A 96 10.39 -2.60 -8.28
N GLY A 97 9.19 -2.46 -8.85
CA GLY A 97 8.61 -3.44 -9.78
C GLY A 97 9.41 -3.58 -11.09
N THR A 98 10.02 -2.49 -11.57
CA THR A 98 10.82 -2.50 -12.80
C THR A 98 12.11 -3.29 -12.64
N PHE A 99 12.78 -3.16 -11.49
CA PHE A 99 14.03 -3.85 -11.21
C PHE A 99 13.83 -5.22 -10.53
N LEU A 100 12.58 -5.65 -10.28
CA LEU A 100 12.32 -6.93 -9.65
C LEU A 100 12.84 -8.09 -10.50
N GLY A 101 13.75 -8.88 -9.91
CA GLY A 101 14.39 -10.02 -10.58
C GLY A 101 15.58 -9.65 -11.47
N SER A 102 16.02 -8.39 -11.46
CA SER A 102 17.32 -8.00 -12.03
C SER A 102 18.47 -8.28 -11.05
N GLU A 103 19.66 -8.50 -11.60
CA GLU A 103 20.89 -8.65 -10.83
C GLU A 103 21.58 -7.29 -10.62
N GLY A 104 22.33 -7.14 -9.52
CA GLY A 104 23.16 -5.97 -9.25
C GLY A 104 22.75 -5.13 -8.02
N ASP A 105 23.62 -4.19 -7.67
CA ASP A 105 23.53 -3.39 -6.44
C ASP A 105 22.28 -2.50 -6.39
N ILE A 106 21.82 -2.01 -7.55
CA ILE A 106 20.61 -1.18 -7.67
C ILE A 106 19.37 -1.98 -7.22
N TYR A 107 19.25 -3.25 -7.61
CA TYR A 107 18.15 -4.10 -7.17
C TYR A 107 18.19 -4.34 -5.65
N GLN A 108 19.36 -4.63 -5.10
CA GLN A 108 19.51 -4.86 -3.65
C GLN A 108 19.16 -3.60 -2.85
N TRP A 109 19.56 -2.43 -3.33
CA TRP A 109 19.19 -1.15 -2.72
C TRP A 109 17.67 -0.90 -2.80
N LEU A 110 17.05 -1.12 -3.96
CA LEU A 110 15.60 -0.98 -4.14
C LEU A 110 14.82 -1.97 -3.28
N ARG A 111 15.33 -3.18 -3.11
CA ARG A 111 14.75 -4.18 -2.20
C ARG A 111 14.85 -3.77 -0.74
N ARG A 112 15.98 -3.18 -0.33
CA ARG A 112 16.20 -2.78 1.06
C ARG A 112 15.48 -1.48 1.44
N TYR A 113 15.43 -0.51 0.53
CA TYR A 113 14.92 0.83 0.83
C TYR A 113 13.68 1.19 0.00
N GLY A 114 13.67 0.86 -1.29
CA GLY A 114 12.58 1.25 -2.20
C GLY A 114 11.22 0.75 -1.76
N ILE A 115 11.10 -0.53 -1.39
CA ILE A 115 9.83 -1.09 -0.89
C ILE A 115 9.41 -0.46 0.45
N ASN A 116 10.37 -0.16 1.32
CA ASN A 116 10.11 0.49 2.61
C ASN A 116 9.65 1.95 2.44
N PHE A 117 10.21 2.69 1.48
CA PHE A 117 9.72 4.01 1.11
C PHE A 117 8.30 3.95 0.56
N TYR A 118 8.00 2.98 -0.30
CA TYR A 118 6.64 2.76 -0.77
C TYR A 118 5.65 2.49 0.38
N PHE A 119 5.97 1.56 1.28
CA PHE A 119 5.14 1.25 2.45
C PHE A 119 4.99 2.48 3.36
N GLY A 120 6.09 3.18 3.65
CA GLY A 120 6.11 4.36 4.52
C GLY A 120 5.28 5.51 3.96
N PHE A 121 5.49 5.90 2.70
CA PHE A 121 4.73 6.98 2.09
C PHE A 121 3.24 6.63 1.92
N THR A 122 2.92 5.38 1.56
CA THR A 122 1.52 4.92 1.50
C THR A 122 0.87 4.99 2.88
N TYR A 123 1.57 4.55 3.94
CA TYR A 123 1.07 4.63 5.30
C TYR A 123 0.86 6.08 5.77
N LEU A 124 1.79 7.00 5.46
CA LEU A 124 1.60 8.43 5.75
C LEU A 124 0.37 8.99 5.02
N CYS A 125 0.13 8.59 3.78
CA CYS A 125 -1.07 8.98 3.04
C CYS A 125 -2.35 8.44 3.72
N MET A 126 -2.33 7.20 4.21
CA MET A 126 -3.45 6.61 4.96
C MET A 126 -3.74 7.37 6.25
N LEU A 127 -2.69 7.71 7.02
CA LEU A 127 -2.82 8.50 8.25
C LEU A 127 -3.40 9.89 7.98
N LEU A 128 -2.84 10.63 7.02
CA LEU A 128 -3.31 11.97 6.66
C LEU A 128 -4.76 11.94 6.19
N THR A 129 -5.11 10.96 5.34
CA THR A 129 -6.47 10.78 4.85
C THR A 129 -7.43 10.46 5.99
N SER A 130 -7.09 9.51 6.87
CA SER A 130 -7.92 9.12 8.01
C SER A 130 -8.11 10.27 9.01
N ALA A 131 -7.05 11.01 9.32
CA ALA A 131 -7.10 12.18 10.19
C ALA A 131 -7.97 13.28 9.58
N ARG A 132 -7.83 13.54 8.28
CA ARG A 132 -8.63 14.56 7.61
C ARG A 132 -10.12 14.19 7.55
N ILE A 133 -10.42 12.93 7.25
CA ILE A 133 -11.80 12.42 7.29
C ILE A 133 -12.40 12.57 8.70
N PHE A 134 -11.63 12.31 9.76
CA PHE A 134 -12.09 12.52 11.14
C PHE A 134 -12.47 13.98 11.41
N GLU A 135 -11.57 14.92 11.08
CA GLU A 135 -11.81 16.35 11.26
C GLU A 135 -13.06 16.83 10.50
N LEU A 136 -13.20 16.42 9.24
CA LEU A 136 -14.36 16.77 8.42
C LEU A 136 -15.67 16.18 8.96
N THR A 137 -15.59 14.99 9.55
CA THR A 137 -16.76 14.33 10.16
C THR A 137 -17.17 15.02 11.46
N GLN A 138 -16.21 15.36 12.33
CA GLN A 138 -16.46 16.10 13.57
C GLN A 138 -16.97 17.51 13.30
N GLY A 139 -16.45 18.16 12.26
CA GLY A 139 -16.93 19.47 11.79
C GLY A 139 -18.26 19.42 11.03
N GLY A 140 -18.91 18.25 10.90
CA GLY A 140 -20.21 18.09 10.23
C GLY A 140 -20.19 18.29 8.71
N ARG A 141 -19.01 18.48 8.10
CA ARG A 141 -18.82 18.72 6.66
C ARG A 141 -18.87 17.43 5.83
N LEU A 142 -18.56 16.29 6.46
CA LEU A 142 -18.61 14.97 5.85
C LEU A 142 -19.44 14.03 6.72
N ARG A 143 -20.45 13.37 6.14
CA ARG A 143 -21.27 12.38 6.85
C ARG A 143 -20.88 10.98 6.41
N ILE A 144 -20.23 10.25 7.30
CA ILE A 144 -19.84 8.85 7.09
C ILE A 144 -20.34 7.98 8.25
N PRO A 145 -20.66 6.69 8.02
CA PRO A 145 -20.98 5.79 9.10
C PRO A 145 -19.80 5.62 10.05
N TRP A 146 -20.08 5.60 11.35
CA TRP A 146 -19.09 5.43 12.42
C TRP A 146 -18.22 4.18 12.24
N GLN A 147 -18.79 3.10 11.69
CA GLN A 147 -18.08 1.86 11.42
C GLN A 147 -16.94 2.05 10.42
N MET A 148 -17.14 2.89 9.39
CA MET A 148 -16.12 3.15 8.37
C MET A 148 -15.00 4.03 8.91
N HIS A 149 -15.36 5.04 9.70
CA HIS A 149 -14.37 5.86 10.40
C HIS A 149 -13.49 5.00 11.33
N ARG A 150 -14.11 4.11 12.12
CA ARG A 150 -13.39 3.15 12.96
C ARG A 150 -12.53 2.18 12.16
N ALA A 151 -13.02 1.69 11.03
CA ALA A 151 -12.27 0.78 10.18
C ALA A 151 -10.97 1.42 9.67
N LEU A 152 -11.03 2.66 9.18
CA LEU A 152 -9.83 3.40 8.75
C LEU A 152 -8.83 3.58 9.90
N GLY A 153 -9.30 3.96 11.08
CA GLY A 153 -8.46 4.11 12.27
C GLY A 153 -7.81 2.80 12.73
N VAL A 154 -8.58 1.70 12.74
CA VAL A 154 -8.07 0.36 13.07
C VAL A 154 -7.03 -0.09 12.07
N LEU A 155 -7.24 0.09 10.76
CA LEU A 155 -6.25 -0.26 9.74
C LEU A 155 -4.92 0.48 9.97
N CYS A 156 -4.98 1.79 10.22
CA CYS A 156 -3.78 2.58 10.52
C CYS A 156 -3.09 2.12 11.81
N LEU A 157 -3.86 1.88 12.88
CA LEU A 157 -3.30 1.41 14.16
C LEU A 157 -2.67 0.02 14.03
N THR A 158 -3.31 -0.89 13.30
CA THR A 158 -2.76 -2.22 13.03
C THR A 158 -1.45 -2.10 12.26
N LEU A 159 -1.37 -1.30 11.20
CA LEU A 159 -0.12 -1.09 10.45
C LEU A 159 0.99 -0.50 11.33
N LEU A 160 0.65 0.46 12.21
CA LEU A 160 1.61 1.00 13.17
C LEU A 160 2.12 -0.06 14.14
N ALA A 161 1.22 -0.84 14.72
CA ALA A 161 1.55 -1.91 15.65
C ALA A 161 2.44 -2.97 14.99
N LEU A 162 2.16 -3.32 13.72
CA LEU A 162 2.98 -4.23 12.94
C LEU A 162 4.37 -3.66 12.65
N GLY A 163 4.46 -2.39 12.26
CA GLY A 163 5.74 -1.72 12.02
C GLY A 163 6.61 -1.64 13.28
N LEU A 164 6.02 -1.26 14.42
CA LEU A 164 6.70 -1.26 15.72
C LEU A 164 7.07 -2.67 16.17
N GLY A 165 6.16 -3.63 15.98
CA GLY A 165 6.40 -5.05 16.23
C GLY A 165 7.61 -5.56 15.46
N ASN A 166 7.80 -5.14 14.20
CA ASN A 166 8.97 -5.50 13.41
C ASN A 166 10.28 -4.96 14.00
N LEU A 167 10.28 -3.70 14.43
CA LEU A 167 11.46 -3.07 15.04
C LEU A 167 11.83 -3.74 16.36
N ILE A 168 10.82 -4.08 17.17
CA ILE A 168 11.00 -4.78 18.44
C ILE A 168 11.49 -6.21 18.18
N ALA A 169 10.91 -6.92 17.21
CA ALA A 169 11.31 -8.27 16.81
C ALA A 169 12.80 -8.30 16.43
N LYS A 170 13.26 -7.35 15.61
CA LYS A 170 14.69 -7.23 15.24
C LYS A 170 15.63 -6.96 16.41
N SER A 171 15.13 -6.33 17.47
CA SER A 171 15.92 -5.97 18.66
C SER A 171 15.98 -7.11 19.68
N LEU A 172 14.88 -7.85 19.83
CA LEU A 172 14.72 -8.88 20.87
C LEU A 172 15.01 -10.31 20.38
N LEU A 173 14.73 -10.62 19.11
CA LEU A 173 14.98 -11.94 18.55
C LEU A 173 16.40 -12.00 18.02
N GLY A 174 17.22 -12.86 18.61
CA GLY A 174 18.56 -13.19 18.10
C GLY A 174 18.54 -14.20 16.95
N ASP A 175 17.37 -14.73 16.57
CA ASP A 175 17.21 -15.70 15.50
C ASP A 175 16.78 -15.01 14.20
N GLU A 176 17.73 -14.90 13.26
CA GLU A 176 17.52 -14.29 11.95
C GLU A 176 16.41 -14.99 11.14
N ALA A 177 16.22 -16.30 11.31
CA ALA A 177 15.19 -17.05 10.58
C ALA A 177 13.78 -16.71 11.07
N LEU A 178 13.60 -16.49 12.38
CA LEU A 178 12.33 -16.02 12.94
C LEU A 178 12.02 -14.59 12.52
N VAL A 179 13.04 -13.72 12.46
CA VAL A 179 12.88 -12.35 11.97
C VAL A 179 12.47 -12.34 10.49
N ASP A 180 13.14 -13.11 9.62
CA ASP A 180 12.78 -13.18 8.19
C ASP A 180 11.34 -13.67 7.99
N ARG A 181 10.93 -14.73 8.71
CA ARG A 181 9.54 -15.22 8.65
C ARG A 181 8.54 -14.15 9.04
N PHE A 182 8.81 -13.45 10.13
CA PHE A 182 7.94 -12.37 10.58
C PHE A 182 7.85 -11.25 9.53
N GLU A 183 8.99 -10.81 8.97
CA GLU A 183 9.02 -9.80 7.90
C GLU A 183 8.22 -10.23 6.67
N ASN A 184 8.35 -11.49 6.24
CA ASN A 184 7.56 -12.02 5.13
C ASN A 184 6.06 -11.93 5.43
N SER A 185 5.61 -12.43 6.59
CA SER A 185 4.19 -12.35 6.98
C SER A 185 3.69 -10.91 7.03
N LEU A 186 4.52 -9.98 7.52
CA LEU A 186 4.20 -8.56 7.57
C LEU A 186 4.03 -7.95 6.18
N GLU A 187 4.86 -8.30 5.19
CA GLU A 187 4.69 -7.82 3.81
C GLU A 187 3.30 -8.20 3.26
N TRP A 188 2.89 -9.45 3.45
CA TRP A 188 1.59 -9.95 3.00
C TRP A 188 0.43 -9.28 3.74
N LEU A 189 0.53 -9.18 5.06
CA LEU A 189 -0.50 -8.54 5.88
C LEU A 189 -0.62 -7.04 5.58
N ALA A 190 0.49 -6.33 5.40
CA ALA A 190 0.49 -4.92 4.99
C ALA A 190 -0.17 -4.74 3.61
N GLY A 191 0.16 -5.59 2.64
CA GLY A 191 -0.48 -5.58 1.32
C GLY A 191 -1.99 -5.77 1.39
N LEU A 192 -2.47 -6.67 2.27
CA LEU A 192 -3.90 -6.86 2.53
C LEU A 192 -4.54 -5.62 3.16
N LEU A 193 -3.93 -5.04 4.19
CA LEU A 193 -4.45 -3.86 4.90
C LEU A 193 -4.53 -2.64 3.98
N PHE A 194 -3.54 -2.44 3.11
CA PHE A 194 -3.59 -1.38 2.09
C PHE A 194 -4.74 -1.61 1.12
N THR A 195 -4.93 -2.85 0.68
CA THR A 195 -6.03 -3.22 -0.22
C THR A 195 -7.38 -2.94 0.41
N LEU A 196 -7.58 -3.30 1.68
CA LEU A 196 -8.79 -2.98 2.44
C LEU A 196 -9.00 -1.48 2.58
N PHE A 197 -7.96 -0.70 2.84
CA PHE A 197 -8.05 0.76 2.92
C PHE A 197 -8.54 1.37 1.60
N PHE A 198 -7.94 0.97 0.47
CA PHE A 198 -8.38 1.45 -0.84
C PHE A 198 -9.81 1.01 -1.19
N ALA A 199 -10.26 -0.16 -0.73
CA ALA A 199 -11.63 -0.59 -0.91
C ALA A 199 -12.62 0.31 -0.15
N ILE A 200 -12.31 0.66 1.11
CA ILE A 200 -13.10 1.62 1.90
C ILE A 200 -13.10 2.99 1.22
N MET A 201 -11.95 3.46 0.75
CA MET A 201 -11.85 4.74 0.03
C MET A 201 -12.71 4.78 -1.23
N SER A 202 -12.67 3.73 -2.05
CA SER A 202 -13.51 3.61 -3.25
C SER A 202 -15.00 3.68 -2.91
N TRP A 203 -15.41 3.04 -1.81
CA TRP A 203 -16.79 3.09 -1.34
C TRP A 203 -17.19 4.47 -0.83
N LEU A 204 -16.30 5.18 -0.12
CA LEU A 204 -16.53 6.55 0.35
C LEU A 204 -16.69 7.55 -0.80
N TRP A 205 -15.91 7.40 -1.87
CA TRP A 205 -16.07 8.24 -3.07
C TRP A 205 -17.40 7.99 -3.78
N HIS A 206 -17.83 6.73 -3.84
CA HIS A 206 -19.14 6.38 -4.37
C HIS A 206 -20.28 7.01 -3.55
N GLN A 207 -20.20 6.96 -2.22
CA GLN A 207 -21.17 7.57 -1.30
C GLN A 207 -21.24 9.10 -1.44
N THR A 208 -20.08 9.76 -1.54
CA THR A 208 -19.99 11.21 -1.66
C THR A 208 -20.27 11.74 -3.07
N ARG A 209 -20.56 10.85 -4.03
CA ARG A 209 -20.76 11.16 -5.46
C ARG A 209 -19.65 12.05 -6.01
N PHE A 210 -18.40 11.75 -5.64
CA PHE A 210 -17.26 12.53 -6.11
C PHE A 210 -17.24 12.57 -7.64
N ARG A 211 -17.31 13.78 -8.20
CA ARG A 211 -17.19 14.04 -9.63
C ARG A 211 -15.96 14.89 -9.87
N LEU A 212 -15.07 14.40 -10.72
CA LEU A 212 -14.01 15.20 -11.31
C LEU A 212 -14.67 16.36 -12.06
N HIS A 213 -14.54 17.56 -11.53
CA HIS A 213 -14.82 18.76 -12.31
C HIS A 213 -13.53 19.05 -13.07
N PRO A 214 -13.52 18.96 -14.41
CA PRO A 214 -12.42 19.51 -15.18
C PRO A 214 -12.36 20.98 -14.80
N GLY A 215 -11.25 21.42 -14.20
CA GLY A 215 -11.06 22.82 -13.88
C GLY A 215 -11.19 23.60 -15.18
N THR A 216 -12.28 24.36 -15.32
CA THR A 216 -12.30 25.48 -16.26
C THR A 216 -11.29 26.48 -15.73
N GLU A 217 -10.12 26.52 -16.37
CA GLU A 217 -9.17 27.60 -16.22
C GLU A 217 -9.89 28.92 -16.48
N THR A 218 -9.86 29.82 -15.50
CA THR A 218 -10.16 31.25 -15.65
C THR A 218 -8.91 32.03 -15.28
#